data_AF-R0I3K5-F1
#
_entry.id   AF-R0I3K5-F1
#
_cell.length_a   1.000
_cell.length_b   1.000
_cell.length_c   1.000
_cell.angle_alpha   90.00
_cell.angle_beta   90.00
_cell.angle_gamma   90.00
#
_symmetry.space_group_name_H-M   'P 1'
#
loop_
_entity.id
_entity.type
_entity.pdbx_description
1 polymer ?
#
loop_
_entity_poly.entity_id
_entity_poly.type
_entity_poly.pdbx_seq_one_letter_code
_entity_poly.pdbx_strand_id
1 'polypeptide(L)'
;MKSNNNTNTNLILFHHHSPLTSKSTSAAVAAANHHRLLFIFFLSFFTLLFSFSLFSSSSIHSTTTKTSHSLSSSPFSSSSLPPPVTAALLHYTSSTPPNTSMSFLELTTISTIINSHGPSCNLLVFGLTYESLLWRSINFQGRTVFVDESPYSVSKFEQSNPGVEAYDVVYSTKVSQATKLLGYYKTKNECRPVQNLLFSDCKLGINDLPNFVYEIDWDVILIDGPRGYAFDSPGRMAPIFTTAVLAKSKDLGKKKKMKKTKKKKTDVFVHEFGREIERVYSDEFLCEENLIEVVGDLGHYVVTAAEVEEEEREGFGNGFCRNSTKLSERVTAVSGGDEVGVVDDE
;
A
#
# COMPACT_ATOMS: atom_id res chain seq x y z
N MET A 1 17.89 50.20 -51.29
CA MET A 1 18.82 51.12 -50.60
C MET A 1 18.48 51.15 -49.12
N LYS A 2 19.50 50.92 -48.28
CA LYS A 2 19.68 51.29 -46.86
C LYS A 2 18.77 50.71 -45.75
N SER A 3 19.36 49.71 -45.10
CA SER A 3 19.43 49.43 -43.64
C SER A 3 19.40 50.67 -42.72
N ASN A 4 18.74 50.56 -41.55
CA ASN A 4 19.43 50.52 -40.24
C ASN A 4 18.49 50.37 -39.03
N ASN A 5 18.90 49.48 -38.12
CA ASN A 5 18.57 49.44 -36.70
C ASN A 5 18.91 50.76 -35.98
N ASN A 6 18.18 51.09 -34.91
CA ASN A 6 18.84 51.28 -33.60
C ASN A 6 17.87 51.38 -32.42
N THR A 7 18.31 50.70 -31.36
CA THR A 7 17.91 50.73 -29.95
C THR A 7 18.23 52.06 -29.28
N ASN A 8 17.42 52.49 -28.30
CA ASN A 8 17.80 52.72 -26.89
C ASN A 8 16.95 53.78 -26.17
N THR A 9 16.34 53.31 -25.08
CA THR A 9 16.18 53.94 -23.75
C THR A 9 15.85 55.44 -23.64
N ASN A 10 14.62 55.72 -23.18
CA ASN A 10 14.28 56.99 -22.54
C ASN A 10 14.80 57.01 -21.10
N LEU A 11 15.72 57.93 -20.84
CA LEU A 11 16.23 58.29 -19.52
C LEU A 11 15.29 59.35 -18.92
N ILE A 12 14.61 59.03 -17.81
CA ILE A 12 13.86 60.03 -17.05
C ILE A 12 14.77 60.53 -15.92
N LEU A 13 15.26 61.76 -16.10
CA LEU A 13 16.06 62.51 -15.14
C LEU A 13 15.12 63.36 -14.27
N PHE A 14 15.02 63.08 -12.98
CA PHE A 14 14.44 64.01 -12.01
C PHE A 14 15.51 64.45 -11.01
N HIS A 15 15.90 65.72 -11.10
CA HIS A 15 16.71 66.39 -10.10
C HIS A 15 15.82 67.01 -9.00
N HIS A 16 16.10 66.56 -7.78
CA HIS A 16 16.20 67.28 -6.50
C HIS A 16 15.03 68.13 -5.97
N HIS A 17 14.59 67.80 -4.75
CA HIS A 17 14.67 68.74 -3.61
C HIS A 17 14.59 67.99 -2.26
N SER A 18 15.64 68.11 -1.46
CA SER A 18 15.62 67.80 -0.03
C SER A 18 15.01 68.96 0.77
N PRO A 19 14.42 68.66 1.93
CA PRO A 19 14.72 69.44 3.12
C PRO A 19 15.28 68.56 4.24
N LEU A 20 16.33 69.06 4.88
CA LEU A 20 16.94 68.54 6.09
C LEU A 20 15.89 68.27 7.18
N THR A 21 15.93 67.09 7.79
CA THR A 21 15.83 66.98 9.25
C THR A 21 16.85 65.97 9.77
N SER A 22 17.80 66.49 10.53
CA SER A 22 18.74 65.75 11.35
C SER A 22 17.99 65.07 12.51
N LYS A 23 17.98 63.73 12.54
CA LYS A 23 17.94 62.86 13.74
C LYS A 23 17.46 61.47 13.30
N SER A 24 18.36 60.48 13.28
CA SER A 24 18.10 59.06 13.62
C SER A 24 19.08 58.13 12.90
N THR A 25 20.38 58.32 13.12
CA THR A 25 21.38 57.26 12.84
C THR A 25 21.50 56.28 14.01
N SER A 26 21.00 56.64 15.21
CA SER A 26 21.08 55.83 16.43
C SER A 26 19.96 54.79 16.57
N ALA A 27 18.77 55.00 16.01
CA ALA A 27 17.65 54.04 16.14
C ALA A 27 17.76 52.85 15.18
N ALA A 28 18.26 53.07 13.96
CA ALA A 28 18.45 52.00 12.96
C ALA A 28 19.55 51.00 13.38
N VAL A 29 20.62 51.49 14.02
CA VAL A 29 21.71 50.65 14.55
C VAL A 29 21.23 49.87 15.80
N ALA A 30 20.39 50.47 16.64
CA ALA A 30 19.78 49.79 17.79
C ALA A 30 18.81 48.67 17.37
N ALA A 31 17.97 48.89 16.35
CA ALA A 31 17.06 47.87 15.83
C ALA A 31 17.80 46.70 15.17
N ALA A 32 18.86 46.97 14.39
CA ALA A 32 19.69 45.94 13.79
C ALA A 32 20.42 45.08 14.84
N ASN A 33 20.87 45.69 15.94
CA ASN A 33 21.47 44.97 17.07
C ASN A 33 20.43 44.15 17.84
N HIS A 34 19.19 44.63 17.98
CA HIS A 34 18.12 43.87 18.64
C HIS A 34 17.75 42.61 17.87
N HIS A 35 17.61 42.68 16.54
CA HIS A 35 17.34 41.49 15.70
C HIS A 35 18.50 40.49 15.69
N ARG A 36 19.75 40.96 15.73
CA ARG A 36 20.92 40.08 15.86
C ARG A 36 20.97 39.38 17.22
N LEU A 37 20.63 40.09 18.31
CA LEU A 37 20.55 39.50 19.64
C LEU A 37 19.40 38.49 19.75
N LEU A 38 18.24 38.77 19.16
CA LEU A 38 17.11 37.84 19.09
C LEU A 38 17.43 36.59 18.29
N PHE A 39 18.13 36.74 17.16
CA PHE A 39 18.58 35.61 16.35
C PHE A 39 19.60 34.73 17.09
N ILE A 40 20.57 35.34 17.79
CA ILE A 40 21.54 34.61 18.62
C ILE A 40 20.83 33.90 19.78
N PHE A 41 19.86 34.55 20.42
CA PHE A 41 19.05 33.93 21.48
C PHE A 41 18.29 32.71 20.95
N PHE A 42 17.59 32.85 19.81
CA PHE A 42 16.84 31.76 19.19
C PHE A 42 17.76 30.60 18.79
N LEU A 43 18.91 30.90 18.16
CA LEU A 43 19.88 29.88 17.77
C LEU A 43 20.44 29.15 19.01
N SER A 44 20.78 29.89 20.08
CA SER A 44 21.24 29.29 21.33
C SER A 44 20.19 28.40 21.99
N PHE A 45 18.93 28.84 22.03
CA PHE A 45 17.81 28.09 22.60
C PHE A 45 17.57 26.76 21.86
N PHE A 46 17.56 26.79 20.52
CA PHE A 46 17.40 25.57 19.72
C PHE A 46 18.61 24.64 19.82
N THR A 47 19.84 25.16 19.90
CA THR A 47 21.02 24.31 20.14
C THR A 47 21.01 23.64 21.52
N LEU A 48 20.48 24.33 22.54
CA LEU A 48 20.38 23.80 23.90
C LEU A 48 19.27 22.73 24.00
N LEU A 49 18.13 22.94 23.34
CA LEU A 49 17.08 21.91 23.22
C LEU A 49 17.57 20.67 22.46
N PHE A 50 18.32 20.85 21.36
CA PHE A 50 18.88 19.74 20.60
C PHE A 50 19.91 18.94 21.41
N SER A 51 20.80 19.63 22.14
CA SER A 51 21.76 18.95 23.02
C SER A 51 21.08 18.27 24.21
N PHE A 52 20.04 18.87 24.80
CA PHE A 52 19.24 18.21 25.85
C PHE A 52 18.52 16.95 25.34
N SER A 53 18.05 16.95 24.08
CA SER A 53 17.50 15.75 23.42
C SER A 53 18.56 14.66 23.26
N LEU A 54 19.79 15.01 22.87
CA LEU A 54 20.88 14.03 22.72
C LEU A 54 21.34 13.45 24.06
N PHE A 55 21.39 14.25 25.13
CA PHE A 55 21.71 13.76 26.48
C PHE A 55 20.58 12.89 27.07
N SER A 56 19.31 13.23 26.80
CA SER A 56 18.16 12.41 27.22
C SER A 56 18.08 11.08 26.47
N SER A 57 18.61 11.01 25.25
CA SER A 57 18.71 9.76 24.46
C SER A 57 19.96 8.91 24.78
N SER A 58 20.84 9.36 25.68
CA SER A 58 22.12 8.67 25.97
C SER A 58 22.09 7.78 27.23
N SER A 59 20.93 7.53 27.84
CA SER A 59 20.81 6.56 28.94
C SER A 59 19.94 5.38 28.50
N ILE A 60 20.60 4.34 27.96
CA ILE A 60 20.43 2.90 28.22
C ILE A 60 21.30 2.16 27.17
N HIS A 61 22.59 2.04 27.48
CA HIS A 61 23.39 0.88 27.03
C HIS A 61 24.54 0.67 28.01
N SER A 62 24.23 0.01 29.14
CA SER A 62 25.24 -0.60 29.98
C SER A 62 25.48 -2.03 29.49
N THR A 63 26.45 -2.21 28.60
CA THR A 63 27.13 -3.50 28.43
C THR A 63 28.04 -3.71 29.64
N THR A 64 27.59 -4.50 30.61
CA THR A 64 28.48 -5.08 31.63
C THR A 64 28.73 -6.54 31.28
N THR A 65 29.91 -6.81 30.73
CA THR A 65 30.51 -8.13 30.69
C THR A 65 30.86 -8.55 32.12
N LYS A 66 29.99 -9.33 32.76
CA LYS A 66 30.37 -10.12 33.93
C LYS A 66 30.67 -11.54 33.48
N THR A 67 31.95 -11.84 33.36
CA THR A 67 32.45 -13.21 33.43
C THR A 67 32.18 -13.73 34.84
N SER A 68 31.18 -14.60 34.96
CA SER A 68 30.96 -15.42 36.14
C SER A 68 30.78 -16.84 35.64
N HIS A 69 31.79 -17.68 35.87
CA HIS A 69 31.63 -19.11 35.78
C HIS A 69 30.61 -19.54 36.85
N SER A 70 29.39 -19.82 36.44
CA SER A 70 28.51 -20.73 37.18
C SER A 70 28.19 -21.93 36.29
N LEU A 71 28.61 -23.11 36.76
CA LEU A 71 27.94 -24.35 36.42
C LEU A 71 26.59 -24.30 37.13
N SER A 72 25.47 -24.31 36.39
CA SER A 72 24.22 -25.00 36.74
C SER A 72 23.03 -24.53 35.89
N SER A 73 22.21 -25.52 35.54
CA SER A 73 20.81 -25.47 35.11
C SER A 73 20.50 -24.70 33.83
N SER A 74 20.11 -25.45 32.79
CA SER A 74 19.27 -24.96 31.70
C SER A 74 18.17 -24.06 32.27
N PRO A 75 18.02 -22.81 31.82
CA PRO A 75 16.87 -22.02 32.24
C PRO A 75 15.66 -22.75 31.68
N PHE A 76 14.79 -23.23 32.58
CA PHE A 76 13.41 -23.50 32.22
C PHE A 76 12.89 -22.24 31.55
N SER A 77 12.84 -22.26 30.23
CA SER A 77 12.28 -21.17 29.45
C SER A 77 10.83 -21.12 29.90
N SER A 78 10.47 -20.09 30.67
CA SER A 78 9.08 -19.79 30.97
C SER A 78 8.36 -19.75 29.63
N SER A 79 7.53 -20.75 29.36
CA SER A 79 6.83 -20.94 28.09
C SER A 79 5.72 -19.90 27.96
N SER A 80 6.07 -18.62 27.87
CA SER A 80 5.11 -17.56 27.60
C SER A 80 4.70 -17.64 26.13
N LEU A 81 3.40 -17.55 25.88
CA LEU A 81 2.88 -17.45 24.52
C LEU A 81 3.50 -16.25 23.79
N PRO A 82 3.78 -16.35 22.48
CA PRO A 82 4.26 -15.21 21.70
C PRO A 82 3.32 -14.00 21.87
N PRO A 83 3.84 -12.76 21.94
CA PRO A 83 3.00 -11.58 22.15
C PRO A 83 1.85 -11.43 21.14
N PRO A 84 2.03 -11.69 19.82
CA PRO A 84 0.91 -11.64 18.86
C PRO A 84 -0.20 -12.66 19.16
N VAL A 85 0.17 -13.85 19.66
CA VAL A 85 -0.79 -14.92 20.02
C VAL A 85 -1.58 -14.51 21.26
N THR A 86 -0.90 -13.98 22.28
CA THR A 86 -1.56 -13.47 23.50
C THR A 86 -2.52 -12.33 23.17
N ALA A 87 -2.12 -11.39 22.31
CA ALA A 87 -2.95 -10.27 21.88
C ALA A 87 -4.21 -10.74 21.15
N ALA A 88 -4.08 -11.70 20.22
CA ALA A 88 -5.22 -12.29 19.52
C ALA A 88 -6.20 -12.98 20.49
N LEU A 89 -5.69 -13.80 21.42
CA LEU A 89 -6.53 -14.48 22.41
C LEU A 89 -7.31 -13.49 23.28
N LEU A 90 -6.64 -12.45 23.78
CA LEU A 90 -7.31 -11.40 24.56
C LEU A 90 -8.37 -10.68 23.73
N HIS A 91 -8.05 -10.29 22.49
CA HIS A 91 -8.99 -9.60 21.62
C HIS A 91 -10.24 -10.42 21.32
N TYR A 92 -10.10 -11.68 20.91
CA TYR A 92 -11.24 -12.52 20.50
C TYR A 92 -12.05 -13.05 21.69
N THR A 93 -11.46 -13.12 22.89
CA THR A 93 -12.23 -13.44 24.11
C THR A 93 -12.97 -12.24 24.69
N SER A 94 -12.50 -11.02 24.41
CA SER A 94 -13.10 -9.78 24.91
C SER A 94 -14.01 -9.04 23.91
N SER A 95 -14.10 -9.50 22.66
CA SER A 95 -14.77 -8.77 21.58
C SER A 95 -15.68 -9.68 20.77
N THR A 96 -16.87 -9.18 20.41
CA THR A 96 -17.80 -9.90 19.53
C THR A 96 -17.46 -9.67 18.06
N PRO A 97 -17.47 -10.72 17.21
CA PRO A 97 -17.24 -10.55 15.79
C PRO A 97 -18.32 -9.68 15.13
N PRO A 98 -17.96 -8.78 14.21
CA PRO A 98 -18.93 -8.06 13.39
C PRO A 98 -19.62 -9.01 12.40
N ASN A 99 -20.77 -8.59 11.86
CA ASN A 99 -21.50 -9.36 10.84
C ASN A 99 -20.73 -9.55 9.52
N THR A 100 -19.66 -8.78 9.32
CA THR A 100 -18.77 -8.84 8.15
C THR A 100 -17.52 -9.69 8.39
N SER A 101 -17.45 -10.41 9.51
CA SER A 101 -16.33 -11.31 9.83
C SER A 101 -16.36 -12.57 8.96
N MET A 102 -15.18 -13.14 8.73
CA MET A 102 -15.06 -14.38 7.97
C MET A 102 -15.63 -15.57 8.74
N SER A 103 -16.26 -16.49 8.01
CA SER A 103 -16.72 -17.76 8.52
C SER A 103 -15.55 -18.68 8.91
N PHE A 104 -15.84 -19.67 9.75
CA PHE A 104 -14.85 -20.65 10.17
C PHE A 104 -14.13 -21.37 9.01
N LEU A 105 -14.86 -21.67 7.92
CA LEU A 105 -14.29 -22.36 6.76
C LEU A 105 -13.32 -21.45 5.98
N GLU A 106 -13.66 -20.18 5.82
CA GLU A 106 -12.79 -19.18 5.18
C GLU A 106 -11.50 -18.99 6.00
N LEU A 107 -11.64 -18.80 7.31
CA LEU A 107 -10.51 -18.67 8.24
C LEU A 107 -9.58 -19.90 8.19
N THR A 108 -10.18 -21.10 8.19
CA THR A 108 -9.44 -22.35 8.11
C THR A 108 -8.68 -22.47 6.80
N THR A 109 -9.31 -22.12 5.68
CA THR A 109 -8.71 -22.18 4.34
C THR A 109 -7.45 -21.31 4.25
N ILE A 110 -7.56 -20.04 4.65
CA ILE A 110 -6.42 -19.11 4.66
C ILE A 110 -5.32 -19.60 5.61
N SER A 111 -5.70 -20.03 6.82
CA SER A 111 -4.75 -20.50 7.83
C SER A 111 -3.98 -21.74 7.39
N THR A 112 -4.64 -22.68 6.72
CA THR A 112 -4.01 -23.89 6.18
C THR A 112 -2.96 -23.52 5.13
N ILE A 113 -3.26 -22.59 4.24
CA ILE A 113 -2.30 -22.15 3.21
C ILE A 113 -1.11 -21.41 3.82
N ILE A 114 -1.33 -20.46 4.74
CA ILE A 114 -0.23 -19.76 5.43
C ILE A 114 0.70 -20.77 6.13
N ASN A 115 0.15 -21.76 6.83
CA ASN A 115 0.95 -22.78 7.50
C ASN A 115 1.71 -23.70 6.52
N SER A 116 1.17 -23.91 5.31
CA SER A 116 1.81 -24.76 4.28
C SER A 116 3.11 -24.16 3.72
N HIS A 117 3.30 -22.84 3.83
CA HIS A 117 4.53 -22.13 3.44
C HIS A 117 5.62 -22.19 4.51
N GLY A 118 5.35 -22.79 5.67
CA GLY A 118 6.30 -22.94 6.77
C GLY A 118 6.42 -21.69 7.66
N PRO A 119 7.40 -21.65 8.58
CA PRO A 119 7.46 -20.63 9.62
C PRO A 119 7.84 -19.22 9.11
N SER A 120 8.25 -19.06 7.86
CA SER A 120 8.77 -17.81 7.31
C SER A 120 7.91 -17.24 6.17
N CYS A 121 6.59 -17.38 6.26
CA CYS A 121 5.66 -16.89 5.24
C CYS A 121 5.68 -15.36 5.17
N ASN A 122 5.90 -14.80 3.98
CA ASN A 122 5.66 -13.39 3.68
C ASN A 122 4.17 -13.21 3.34
N LEU A 123 3.42 -12.64 4.27
CA LEU A 123 1.99 -12.37 4.16
C LEU A 123 1.73 -10.87 3.99
N LEU A 124 1.11 -10.49 2.89
CA LEU A 124 0.58 -9.14 2.68
C LEU A 124 -0.93 -9.16 2.83
N VAL A 125 -1.48 -8.23 3.61
CA VAL A 125 -2.92 -8.10 3.83
C VAL A 125 -3.36 -6.69 3.46
N PHE A 126 -4.22 -6.56 2.46
CA PHE A 126 -4.96 -5.33 2.21
C PHE A 126 -6.21 -5.34 3.09
N GLY A 127 -6.34 -4.36 3.98
CA GLY A 127 -7.42 -4.21 4.95
C GLY A 127 -6.98 -4.52 6.39
N LEU A 128 -7.33 -3.64 7.32
CA LEU A 128 -7.34 -3.89 8.75
C LEU A 128 -8.76 -4.28 9.18
N THR A 129 -9.00 -5.59 9.25
CA THR A 129 -10.28 -6.18 9.62
C THR A 129 -10.24 -6.84 11.01
N TYR A 130 -11.36 -7.44 11.41
CA TYR A 130 -11.48 -8.12 12.71
C TYR A 130 -10.48 -9.29 12.82
N GLU A 131 -10.11 -9.88 11.69
CA GLU A 131 -9.21 -11.03 11.56
C GLU A 131 -7.71 -10.63 11.60
N SER A 132 -7.37 -9.34 11.61
CA SER A 132 -5.97 -8.89 11.51
C SER A 132 -5.05 -9.49 12.59
N LEU A 133 -5.54 -9.62 13.82
CA LEU A 133 -4.77 -10.23 14.91
C LEU A 133 -4.62 -11.74 14.73
N LEU A 134 -5.62 -12.41 14.18
CA LEU A 134 -5.51 -13.82 13.81
C LEU A 134 -4.38 -14.01 12.80
N TRP A 135 -4.36 -13.25 11.70
CA TRP A 135 -3.31 -13.32 10.66
C TRP A 135 -1.91 -13.12 11.22
N ARG A 136 -1.74 -12.10 12.07
CA ARG A 136 -0.47 -11.86 12.74
C ARG A 136 -0.09 -12.99 13.70
N SER A 137 -1.06 -13.59 14.38
CA SER A 137 -0.82 -14.65 15.37
C SER A 137 -0.44 -15.98 14.73
N ILE A 138 -1.08 -16.38 13.62
CA ILE A 138 -0.77 -17.62 12.93
C ILE A 138 0.57 -17.52 12.20
N ASN A 139 0.91 -16.33 11.70
CA ASN A 139 2.16 -16.05 11.00
C ASN A 139 3.22 -15.39 11.92
N PHE A 140 3.22 -15.69 13.23
CA PHE A 140 4.06 -14.97 14.21
C PHE A 140 5.57 -15.15 14.02
N GLN A 141 6.02 -16.19 13.30
CA GLN A 141 7.42 -16.41 12.95
C GLN A 141 7.78 -15.84 11.56
N GLY A 142 6.77 -15.55 10.74
CA GLY A 142 6.93 -14.98 9.42
C GLY A 142 6.80 -13.46 9.45
N ARG A 143 6.62 -12.87 8.27
CA ARG A 143 6.43 -11.44 8.10
C ARG A 143 4.99 -11.18 7.68
N THR A 144 4.27 -10.35 8.43
CA THR A 144 2.91 -9.94 8.09
C THR A 144 2.87 -8.43 7.96
N VAL A 145 2.48 -7.93 6.79
CA VAL A 145 2.34 -6.50 6.51
C VAL A 145 0.89 -6.19 6.18
N PHE A 146 0.33 -5.20 6.86
CA PHE A 146 -1.03 -4.71 6.64
C PHE A 146 -1.00 -3.38 5.90
N VAL A 147 -1.96 -3.20 4.99
CA VAL A 147 -2.17 -1.95 4.24
C VAL A 147 -3.65 -1.58 4.32
N ASP A 148 -3.99 -0.38 4.80
CA ASP A 148 -5.40 0.04 4.99
C ASP A 148 -5.67 1.44 4.44
N GLU A 149 -6.93 1.75 4.11
CA GLU A 149 -7.31 3.08 3.64
C GLU A 149 -7.31 4.16 4.73
N SER A 150 -7.35 3.77 6.01
CA SER A 150 -7.59 4.68 7.12
C SER A 150 -6.31 4.92 7.93
N PRO A 151 -5.70 6.12 7.85
CA PRO A 151 -4.55 6.46 8.71
C PRO A 151 -4.90 6.39 10.20
N TYR A 152 -6.16 6.66 10.56
CA TYR A 152 -6.64 6.50 11.92
C TYR A 152 -6.64 5.04 12.38
N SER A 153 -7.18 4.12 11.56
CA SER A 153 -7.20 2.69 11.88
C SER A 153 -5.79 2.14 12.03
N VAL A 154 -4.88 2.49 11.10
CA VAL A 154 -3.47 2.10 11.13
C VAL A 154 -2.81 2.57 12.42
N SER A 155 -2.87 3.87 12.73
CA SER A 155 -2.25 4.42 13.93
C SER A 155 -2.78 3.78 15.21
N LYS A 156 -4.10 3.55 15.30
CA LYS A 156 -4.72 2.88 16.45
C LYS A 156 -4.26 1.42 16.59
N PHE A 157 -4.14 0.72 15.46
CA PHE A 157 -3.70 -0.67 15.43
C PHE A 157 -2.24 -0.80 15.86
N GLU A 158 -1.36 0.08 15.40
CA GLU A 158 0.05 0.12 15.81
C GLU A 158 0.22 0.42 17.30
N GLN A 159 -0.51 1.42 17.82
CA GLN A 159 -0.48 1.78 19.24
C GLN A 159 -0.86 0.61 20.15
N SER A 160 -1.85 -0.19 19.72
CA SER A 160 -2.37 -1.30 20.51
C SER A 160 -1.57 -2.60 20.34
N ASN A 161 -0.75 -2.70 19.29
CA ASN A 161 -0.07 -3.93 18.90
C ASN A 161 1.40 -3.69 18.53
N PRO A 162 2.29 -3.47 19.53
CA PRO A 162 3.68 -3.13 19.29
C PRO A 162 4.39 -4.05 18.30
N GLY A 163 5.19 -3.46 17.41
CA GLY A 163 5.96 -4.18 16.38
C GLY A 163 5.13 -4.75 15.24
N VAL A 164 3.89 -4.28 15.03
CA VAL A 164 3.15 -4.57 13.80
C VAL A 164 3.71 -3.76 12.64
N GLU A 165 3.67 -4.31 11.44
CA GLU A 165 3.93 -3.57 10.21
C GLU A 165 2.57 -3.24 9.57
N ALA A 166 2.10 -2.02 9.76
CA ALA A 166 0.85 -1.54 9.18
C ALA A 166 1.07 -0.17 8.54
N TYR A 167 0.50 0.04 7.35
CA TYR A 167 0.69 1.27 6.58
C TYR A 167 -0.64 1.74 6.01
N ASP A 168 -0.85 3.05 6.03
CA ASP A 168 -1.98 3.65 5.32
C ASP A 168 -1.63 3.92 3.87
N VAL A 169 -2.63 3.86 3.01
CA VAL A 169 -2.49 4.11 1.57
C VAL A 169 -3.65 4.91 1.03
N VAL A 170 -3.39 5.77 0.05
CA VAL A 170 -4.44 6.60 -0.56
C VAL A 170 -4.93 5.94 -1.84
N TYR A 171 -6.04 5.22 -1.74
CA TYR A 171 -6.69 4.64 -2.91
C TYR A 171 -7.27 5.74 -3.83
N SER A 172 -6.73 5.83 -5.05
CA SER A 172 -7.18 6.80 -6.06
C SER A 172 -8.47 6.37 -6.80
N THR A 173 -8.81 5.08 -6.75
CA THR A 173 -9.99 4.50 -7.40
C THR A 173 -11.23 4.56 -6.51
N LYS A 174 -12.41 4.75 -7.12
CA LYS A 174 -13.71 4.65 -6.43
C LYS A 174 -14.60 3.57 -7.03
N VAL A 175 -15.48 2.99 -6.21
CA VAL A 175 -16.48 1.99 -6.62
C VAL A 175 -17.28 2.45 -7.86
N SER A 176 -17.73 3.71 -7.86
CA SER A 176 -18.44 4.36 -8.98
C SER A 176 -17.68 4.39 -10.31
N GLN A 177 -16.36 4.17 -10.30
CA GLN A 177 -15.50 4.21 -11.47
C GLN A 177 -15.19 2.83 -12.04
N ALA A 178 -15.67 1.74 -11.41
CA ALA A 178 -15.30 0.37 -11.73
C ALA A 178 -15.40 0.05 -13.23
N THR A 179 -16.53 0.33 -13.88
CA THR A 179 -16.72 0.07 -15.31
C THR A 179 -15.78 0.91 -16.18
N LYS A 180 -15.59 2.19 -15.84
CA LYS A 180 -14.71 3.10 -16.60
C LYS A 180 -13.24 2.70 -16.49
N LEU A 181 -12.82 2.21 -15.33
CA LEU A 181 -11.46 1.73 -15.09
C LEU A 181 -11.15 0.44 -15.87
N LEU A 182 -12.13 -0.46 -16.04
CA LEU A 182 -12.01 -1.61 -16.92
C LEU A 182 -11.85 -1.21 -18.39
N GLY A 183 -12.60 -0.21 -18.85
CA GLY A 183 -12.40 0.36 -20.20
C GLY A 183 -11.03 1.05 -20.34
N TYR A 184 -10.60 1.77 -19.30
CA TYR A 184 -9.33 2.48 -19.26
C TYR A 184 -8.14 1.53 -19.46
N TYR A 185 -7.97 0.48 -18.62
CA TYR A 185 -6.75 -0.33 -18.67
C TYR A 185 -6.55 -1.03 -20.04
N LYS A 186 -7.64 -1.45 -20.70
CA LYS A 186 -7.58 -2.08 -22.04
C LYS A 186 -6.94 -1.19 -23.10
N THR A 187 -7.00 0.12 -22.92
CA THR A 187 -6.47 1.11 -23.87
C THR A 187 -5.10 1.68 -23.47
N LYS A 188 -4.57 1.26 -22.32
CA LYS A 188 -3.44 1.92 -21.66
C LYS A 188 -2.25 1.01 -21.49
N ASN A 189 -1.19 1.38 -22.19
CA ASN A 189 0.06 0.62 -22.21
C ASN A 189 0.77 0.65 -20.86
N GLU A 190 0.45 1.59 -19.96
CA GLU A 190 1.02 1.66 -18.62
C GLU A 190 0.42 0.66 -17.63
N CYS A 191 -0.67 -0.04 -17.98
CA CYS A 191 -1.34 -1.04 -17.16
C CYS A 191 -1.08 -2.46 -17.69
N ARG A 192 0.08 -3.03 -17.36
CA ARG A 192 0.53 -4.35 -17.81
C ARG A 192 0.59 -5.36 -16.67
N PRO A 193 0.48 -6.67 -16.98
CA PRO A 193 0.63 -7.73 -15.98
C PRO A 193 2.02 -7.76 -15.32
N VAL A 194 3.05 -7.38 -16.08
CA VAL A 194 4.44 -7.34 -15.64
C VAL A 194 4.93 -5.90 -15.79
N GLN A 195 5.16 -5.23 -14.67
CA GLN A 195 5.55 -3.82 -14.65
C GLN A 195 6.14 -3.40 -13.30
N ASN A 196 6.84 -2.26 -13.29
CA ASN A 196 7.25 -1.61 -12.06
C ASN A 196 6.13 -0.68 -11.56
N LEU A 197 5.43 -1.08 -10.51
CA LEU A 197 4.33 -0.30 -9.92
C LEU A 197 4.80 1.02 -9.30
N LEU A 198 6.01 1.08 -8.73
CA LEU A 198 6.54 2.28 -8.07
C LEU A 198 6.65 3.48 -9.03
N PHE A 199 6.82 3.22 -10.33
CA PHE A 199 6.92 4.25 -11.38
C PHE A 199 5.81 4.14 -12.42
N SER A 200 4.72 3.42 -12.12
CA SER A 200 3.60 3.26 -13.04
C SER A 200 2.62 4.44 -12.93
N ASP A 201 2.18 4.94 -14.08
CA ASP A 201 1.06 5.90 -14.18
C ASP A 201 -0.31 5.19 -14.27
N CYS A 202 -0.36 3.86 -14.15
CA CYS A 202 -1.60 3.12 -14.22
C CYS A 202 -2.51 3.45 -13.03
N LYS A 203 -3.69 4.01 -13.30
CA LYS A 203 -4.68 4.39 -12.26
C LYS A 203 -5.19 3.22 -11.39
N LEU A 204 -5.03 1.98 -11.84
CA LEU A 204 -5.38 0.79 -11.06
C LEU A 204 -4.23 0.32 -10.15
N GLY A 205 -3.00 0.76 -10.41
CA GLY A 205 -1.84 0.41 -9.60
C GLY A 205 -1.75 1.29 -8.37
N ILE A 206 -1.48 0.68 -7.22
CA ILE A 206 -1.13 1.39 -5.99
C ILE A 206 0.39 1.64 -6.06
N ASN A 207 0.80 2.90 -6.22
CA ASN A 207 2.19 3.32 -6.40
C ASN A 207 2.78 4.07 -5.19
N ASP A 208 2.00 4.19 -4.11
CA ASP A 208 2.34 4.86 -2.85
C ASP A 208 2.53 3.88 -1.67
N LEU A 209 2.76 2.58 -1.94
CA LEU A 209 3.14 1.61 -0.91
C LEU A 209 4.59 1.85 -0.46
N PRO A 210 4.97 1.45 0.77
CA PRO A 210 6.37 1.43 1.16
C PRO A 210 7.22 0.64 0.16
N ASN A 211 8.36 1.19 -0.26
CA ASN A 211 9.18 0.63 -1.34
C ASN A 211 9.46 -0.87 -1.21
N PHE A 212 9.71 -1.35 0.02
CA PHE A 212 10.00 -2.75 0.28
C PHE A 212 8.85 -3.69 -0.13
N VAL A 213 7.59 -3.22 -0.15
CA VAL A 213 6.42 -4.03 -0.50
C VAL A 213 6.51 -4.49 -1.96
N TYR A 214 7.09 -3.68 -2.84
CA TYR A 214 7.32 -4.04 -4.24
C TYR A 214 8.49 -5.01 -4.44
N GLU A 215 9.36 -5.17 -3.44
CA GLU A 215 10.57 -5.98 -3.53
C GLU A 215 10.44 -7.37 -2.89
N ILE A 216 9.45 -7.56 -2.01
CA ILE A 216 9.21 -8.83 -1.32
C ILE A 216 8.62 -9.86 -2.27
N ASP A 217 9.18 -11.07 -2.22
CA ASP A 217 8.56 -12.25 -2.80
C ASP A 217 7.42 -12.72 -1.87
N TRP A 218 6.22 -12.13 -2.01
CA TRP A 218 5.05 -12.46 -1.18
C TRP A 218 4.56 -13.89 -1.40
N ASP A 219 4.48 -14.70 -0.36
CA ASP A 219 3.99 -16.09 -0.46
C ASP A 219 2.46 -16.12 -0.52
N VAL A 220 1.83 -15.32 0.34
CA VAL A 220 0.38 -15.17 0.43
C VAL A 220 0.01 -13.68 0.38
N ILE A 221 -1.01 -13.35 -0.39
CA ILE A 221 -1.61 -12.02 -0.41
C ILE A 221 -3.11 -12.16 -0.14
N LEU A 222 -3.61 -11.52 0.91
CA LEU A 222 -5.03 -11.46 1.26
C LEU A 222 -5.59 -10.07 0.95
N ILE A 223 -6.64 -10.02 0.14
CA ILE A 223 -7.38 -8.81 -0.21
C ILE A 223 -8.69 -8.83 0.57
N ASP A 224 -8.69 -8.14 1.71
CA ASP A 224 -9.83 -7.96 2.61
C ASP A 224 -10.15 -6.47 2.88
N GLY A 225 -9.69 -5.60 2.00
CA GLY A 225 -9.88 -4.17 2.06
C GLY A 225 -9.49 -3.52 0.74
N PRO A 226 -9.94 -2.28 0.49
CA PRO A 226 -10.80 -1.44 1.33
C PRO A 226 -12.27 -1.93 1.35
N ARG A 227 -13.12 -1.31 2.19
CA ARG A 227 -14.51 -1.76 2.43
C ARG A 227 -15.41 -1.80 1.19
N GLY A 228 -15.29 -0.86 0.26
CA GLY A 228 -15.97 -0.91 -1.04
C GLY A 228 -17.51 -0.79 -1.05
N TYR A 229 -18.18 -0.48 0.07
CA TYR A 229 -19.65 -0.48 0.11
C TYR A 229 -20.32 0.78 -0.48
N ALA A 230 -19.64 1.92 -0.50
CA ALA A 230 -20.22 3.18 -0.97
C ALA A 230 -19.68 3.57 -2.36
N PHE A 231 -20.55 4.14 -3.20
CA PHE A 231 -20.19 4.57 -4.57
C PHE A 231 -18.94 5.47 -4.63
N ASP A 232 -18.77 6.35 -3.65
CA ASP A 232 -17.64 7.28 -3.58
C ASP A 232 -16.47 6.78 -2.75
N SER A 233 -16.59 5.60 -2.13
CA SER A 233 -15.51 4.98 -1.37
C SER A 233 -14.54 4.22 -2.27
N PRO A 234 -13.29 4.02 -1.81
CA PRO A 234 -12.39 3.04 -2.40
C PRO A 234 -12.99 1.64 -2.42
N GLY A 235 -12.80 0.91 -3.53
CA GLY A 235 -13.14 -0.50 -3.67
C GLY A 235 -11.90 -1.37 -3.88
N ARG A 236 -12.08 -2.69 -3.97
CA ARG A 236 -10.98 -3.67 -4.06
C ARG A 236 -10.34 -3.77 -5.45
N MET A 237 -10.74 -2.93 -6.41
CA MET A 237 -10.19 -2.87 -7.77
C MET A 237 -8.66 -2.68 -7.78
N ALA A 238 -8.16 -1.67 -7.06
CA ALA A 238 -6.74 -1.35 -7.03
C ALA A 238 -5.90 -2.42 -6.29
N PRO A 239 -6.33 -2.94 -5.12
CA PRO A 239 -5.70 -4.11 -4.50
C PRO A 239 -5.62 -5.34 -5.40
N ILE A 240 -6.71 -5.69 -6.10
CA ILE A 240 -6.74 -6.86 -7.01
C ILE A 240 -5.74 -6.68 -8.15
N PHE A 241 -5.76 -5.54 -8.84
CA PHE A 241 -4.82 -5.25 -9.92
C PHE A 241 -3.37 -5.25 -9.41
N THR A 242 -3.10 -4.55 -8.32
CA THR A 242 -1.77 -4.45 -7.70
C THR A 242 -1.24 -5.82 -7.31
N THR A 243 -2.08 -6.65 -6.71
CA THR A 243 -1.74 -8.04 -6.33
C THR A 243 -1.39 -8.89 -7.54
N ALA A 244 -2.17 -8.80 -8.62
CA ALA A 244 -1.90 -9.51 -9.86
C ALA A 244 -0.52 -9.13 -10.44
N VAL A 245 -0.18 -7.84 -10.42
CA VAL A 245 1.12 -7.34 -10.87
C VAL A 245 2.26 -7.76 -9.95
N LEU A 246 2.09 -7.67 -8.63
CA LEU A 246 3.10 -8.11 -7.65
C LEU A 246 3.40 -9.61 -7.82
N ALA A 247 2.38 -10.45 -7.97
CA ALA A 247 2.54 -11.89 -8.16
C ALA A 247 3.25 -12.22 -9.48
N LYS A 248 2.94 -11.51 -10.57
CA LYS A 248 3.57 -11.73 -11.89
C LYS A 248 4.98 -11.15 -12.01
N SER A 249 5.28 -10.06 -11.29
CA SER A 249 6.53 -9.29 -11.43
C SER A 249 7.68 -9.74 -10.52
N LYS A 250 7.51 -10.79 -9.71
CA LYS A 250 8.49 -11.31 -8.71
C LYS A 250 9.95 -11.44 -9.18
N ASP A 251 10.20 -11.60 -10.48
CA ASP A 251 11.53 -11.89 -11.02
C ASP A 251 12.16 -10.75 -11.86
N LEU A 252 11.48 -9.61 -12.05
CA LEU A 252 11.97 -8.50 -12.91
C LEU A 252 13.33 -7.91 -12.50
N GLY A 253 13.71 -8.03 -11.23
CA GLY A 253 14.98 -7.51 -10.69
C GLY A 253 16.11 -8.53 -10.54
N LYS A 254 15.81 -9.84 -10.58
CA LYS A 254 16.81 -10.91 -10.33
C LYS A 254 17.52 -11.34 -11.62
N LYS A 255 17.89 -10.35 -12.45
CA LYS A 255 18.76 -10.53 -13.62
C LYS A 255 20.14 -10.94 -13.14
N LYS A 256 20.49 -12.25 -13.20
CA LYS A 256 21.83 -12.77 -13.61
C LYS A 256 22.18 -14.17 -13.14
N LYS A 257 21.45 -14.81 -12.23
CA LYS A 257 21.87 -16.13 -11.74
C LYS A 257 20.69 -16.98 -11.32
N MET A 258 20.06 -17.69 -12.26
CA MET A 258 19.58 -19.04 -11.95
C MET A 258 19.16 -19.79 -13.21
N LYS A 259 19.83 -20.91 -13.40
CA LYS A 259 19.49 -22.02 -14.28
C LYS A 259 18.26 -22.70 -13.68
N LYS A 260 17.14 -22.75 -14.43
CA LYS A 260 15.95 -23.60 -14.15
C LYS A 260 15.41 -23.49 -12.71
N THR A 261 15.08 -22.27 -12.26
CA THR A 261 14.35 -22.08 -11.01
C THR A 261 12.92 -22.61 -11.15
N LYS A 262 12.43 -23.32 -10.13
CA LYS A 262 10.99 -23.66 -10.00
C LYS A 262 10.20 -22.34 -10.10
N LYS A 263 9.15 -22.31 -10.94
CA LYS A 263 8.30 -21.12 -11.07
C LYS A 263 7.77 -20.73 -9.69
N LYS A 264 7.99 -19.48 -9.30
CA LYS A 264 7.45 -18.95 -8.04
C LYS A 264 5.94 -18.79 -8.19
N LYS A 265 5.23 -19.18 -7.14
CA LYS A 265 3.78 -19.05 -7.03
C LYS A 265 3.46 -18.08 -5.90
N THR A 266 2.29 -17.47 -5.96
CA THR A 266 1.71 -16.67 -4.90
C THR A 266 0.28 -17.13 -4.71
N ASP A 267 -0.07 -17.48 -3.48
CA ASP A 267 -1.46 -17.71 -3.09
C ASP A 267 -2.14 -16.35 -2.89
N VAL A 268 -3.24 -16.13 -3.59
CA VAL A 268 -4.01 -14.87 -3.51
C VAL A 268 -5.41 -15.20 -3.04
N PHE A 269 -5.85 -14.51 -2.00
CA PHE A 269 -7.18 -14.61 -1.46
C PHE A 269 -7.94 -13.31 -1.67
N VAL A 270 -9.16 -13.39 -2.21
CA VAL A 270 -10.06 -12.25 -2.36
C VAL A 270 -11.30 -12.54 -1.53
N HIS A 271 -11.50 -11.78 -0.45
CA HIS A 271 -12.72 -11.88 0.36
C HIS A 271 -13.87 -11.09 -0.27
N GLU A 272 -15.10 -11.32 0.17
CA GLU A 272 -16.33 -10.76 -0.44
C GLU A 272 -16.41 -11.02 -1.96
N PHE A 273 -15.90 -12.17 -2.39
CA PHE A 273 -15.81 -12.59 -3.79
C PHE A 273 -17.17 -12.68 -4.48
N GLY A 274 -18.25 -12.85 -3.70
CA GLY A 274 -19.62 -12.81 -4.22
C GLY A 274 -20.08 -11.44 -4.75
N ARG A 275 -19.38 -10.35 -4.40
CA ARG A 275 -19.68 -9.01 -4.92
C ARG A 275 -19.21 -8.87 -6.37
N GLU A 276 -19.99 -8.15 -7.16
CA GLU A 276 -19.78 -8.02 -8.61
C GLU A 276 -18.39 -7.46 -8.96
N ILE A 277 -17.96 -6.40 -8.26
CA ILE A 277 -16.68 -5.74 -8.54
C ILE A 277 -15.52 -6.68 -8.27
N GLU A 278 -15.50 -7.31 -7.11
CA GLU A 278 -14.46 -8.25 -6.69
C GLU A 278 -14.37 -9.41 -7.68
N ARG A 279 -15.51 -9.99 -8.07
CA ARG A 279 -15.55 -11.07 -9.04
C ARG A 279 -15.02 -10.64 -10.40
N VAL A 280 -15.57 -9.57 -10.98
CA VAL A 280 -15.18 -9.09 -12.32
C VAL A 280 -13.71 -8.71 -12.38
N TYR A 281 -13.19 -8.02 -11.36
CA TYR A 281 -11.79 -7.63 -11.31
C TYR A 281 -10.86 -8.83 -11.08
N SER A 282 -11.28 -9.82 -10.29
CA SER A 282 -10.51 -11.06 -10.11
C SER A 282 -10.47 -11.87 -11.39
N ASP A 283 -11.60 -12.04 -12.07
CA ASP A 283 -11.68 -12.75 -13.36
C ASP A 283 -10.79 -12.07 -14.42
N GLU A 284 -10.70 -10.73 -14.40
CA GLU A 284 -9.90 -9.97 -15.36
C GLU A 284 -8.39 -9.96 -15.04
N PHE A 285 -7.99 -9.89 -13.77
CA PHE A 285 -6.59 -9.67 -13.39
C PHE A 285 -5.91 -10.89 -12.74
N LEU A 286 -6.66 -11.68 -11.96
CA LEU A 286 -6.15 -12.92 -11.35
C LEU A 286 -6.44 -14.14 -12.21
N CYS A 287 -7.43 -14.05 -13.10
CA CYS A 287 -7.80 -15.02 -14.13
C CYS A 287 -8.46 -16.28 -13.59
N GLU A 288 -9.56 -16.67 -14.23
CA GLU A 288 -10.32 -17.90 -13.91
C GLU A 288 -9.43 -19.14 -13.96
N GLU A 289 -8.45 -19.21 -14.88
CA GLU A 289 -7.52 -20.33 -14.95
C GLU A 289 -6.60 -20.51 -13.73
N ASN A 290 -6.49 -19.49 -12.87
CA ASN A 290 -5.71 -19.56 -11.63
C ASN A 290 -6.60 -19.76 -10.39
N LEU A 291 -7.93 -19.75 -10.53
CA LEU A 291 -8.87 -19.99 -9.42
C LEU A 291 -8.81 -21.46 -9.01
N ILE A 292 -8.51 -21.73 -7.74
CA ILE A 292 -8.43 -23.07 -7.16
C ILE A 292 -9.77 -23.47 -6.56
N GLU A 293 -10.33 -22.60 -5.72
CA GLU A 293 -11.60 -22.85 -5.03
C GLU A 293 -12.29 -21.55 -4.61
N VAL A 294 -13.59 -21.67 -4.34
CA VAL A 294 -14.40 -20.63 -3.70
C VAL A 294 -14.99 -21.25 -2.44
N VAL A 295 -14.69 -20.68 -1.28
CA VAL A 295 -15.15 -21.14 0.03
C VAL A 295 -15.94 -20.00 0.66
N GLY A 296 -17.27 -20.13 0.76
CA GLY A 296 -18.11 -19.01 1.19
C GLY A 296 -17.96 -17.82 0.24
N ASP A 297 -17.58 -16.66 0.79
CA ASP A 297 -17.30 -15.42 0.08
C ASP A 297 -15.79 -15.23 -0.18
N LEU A 298 -14.99 -16.28 -0.10
CA LEU A 298 -13.54 -16.24 -0.34
C LEU A 298 -13.17 -16.94 -1.65
N GLY A 299 -12.55 -16.21 -2.58
CA GLY A 299 -11.91 -16.79 -3.76
C GLY A 299 -10.41 -17.02 -3.51
N HIS A 300 -9.93 -18.25 -3.76
CA HIS A 300 -8.52 -18.62 -3.65
C HIS A 300 -7.90 -18.86 -5.03
N TYR A 301 -6.85 -18.10 -5.34
CA TYR A 301 -6.10 -18.17 -6.59
C TYR A 301 -4.65 -18.56 -6.33
N VAL A 302 -4.03 -19.22 -7.30
CA VAL A 302 -2.58 -19.48 -7.30
C VAL A 302 -1.95 -18.89 -8.55
N VAL A 303 -1.37 -17.70 -8.40
CA VAL A 303 -0.78 -16.96 -9.53
C VAL A 303 0.69 -17.32 -9.67
N THR A 304 1.10 -17.66 -10.89
CA THR A 304 2.50 -17.97 -11.21
C THR A 304 3.21 -16.74 -11.79
N ALA A 305 4.45 -16.49 -11.36
CA ALA A 305 5.27 -15.41 -11.90
C ALA A 305 5.47 -15.55 -13.42
N ALA A 306 5.56 -14.42 -14.13
CA ALA A 306 5.76 -14.42 -15.58
C ALA A 306 7.18 -14.89 -15.93
N GLU A 307 7.33 -15.53 -17.10
CA GLU A 307 8.64 -15.94 -17.61
C GLU A 307 9.34 -14.77 -18.30
N VAL A 308 10.61 -14.54 -17.98
CA VAL A 308 11.44 -13.47 -18.58
C VAL A 308 11.61 -13.68 -20.10
N GLU A 309 11.48 -14.90 -20.62
CA GLU A 309 11.59 -15.21 -22.05
C GLU A 309 10.29 -14.93 -22.84
N GLU A 310 9.14 -14.83 -22.17
CA GLU A 310 7.85 -14.45 -22.79
C GLU A 310 7.78 -12.93 -23.10
N GLU A 311 8.73 -12.13 -22.60
CA GLU A 311 8.82 -10.68 -22.90
C GLU A 311 9.36 -10.38 -24.31
N GLU A 312 10.16 -11.28 -24.91
CA GLU A 312 10.81 -11.06 -26.22
C GLU A 312 10.18 -11.86 -27.38
N ARG A 313 9.47 -12.96 -27.09
CA ARG A 313 8.79 -13.77 -28.10
C ARG A 313 7.29 -13.43 -28.15
N GLU A 314 6.96 -12.61 -29.13
CA GLU A 314 5.63 -12.52 -29.76
C GLU A 314 4.45 -12.20 -28.83
N GLY A 315 4.04 -10.92 -28.82
CA GLY A 315 2.62 -10.58 -28.85
C GLY A 315 1.74 -11.18 -27.75
N PHE A 316 2.23 -11.28 -26.51
CA PHE A 316 1.30 -11.34 -25.39
C PHE A 316 0.44 -10.09 -25.48
N GLY A 317 -0.83 -10.27 -25.87
CA GLY A 317 -1.81 -9.19 -25.81
C GLY A 317 -1.75 -8.56 -24.41
N ASN A 318 -2.09 -7.29 -24.29
CA ASN A 318 -2.04 -6.52 -23.04
C ASN A 318 -2.88 -7.11 -21.87
N GLY A 319 -3.40 -8.33 -21.97
CA GLY A 319 -4.24 -8.99 -20.99
C GLY A 319 -3.46 -9.78 -19.95
N PHE A 320 -4.04 -9.91 -18.76
CA PHE A 320 -3.49 -10.70 -17.65
C PHE A 320 -3.71 -12.20 -17.84
N CYS A 321 -4.77 -12.56 -18.56
CA CYS A 321 -5.29 -13.92 -18.72
C CYS A 321 -5.09 -14.43 -20.14
N ARG A 322 -4.82 -15.73 -20.28
CA ARG A 322 -4.51 -16.35 -21.58
C ARG A 322 -5.73 -16.36 -22.52
N ASN A 323 -6.95 -16.32 -21.97
CA ASN A 323 -8.22 -16.43 -22.69
C ASN A 323 -9.13 -15.18 -22.57
N SER A 324 -8.56 -13.97 -22.51
CA SER A 324 -9.32 -12.72 -22.29
C SER A 324 -10.43 -12.44 -23.35
N THR A 325 -10.41 -13.09 -24.53
CA THR A 325 -11.42 -12.91 -25.59
C THR A 325 -12.83 -13.40 -25.23
N LYS A 326 -13.02 -14.31 -24.26
CA LYS A 326 -14.34 -14.88 -23.95
C LYS A 326 -15.25 -14.00 -23.08
N LEU A 327 -14.69 -13.10 -22.26
CA LEU A 327 -15.51 -12.25 -21.37
C LEU A 327 -16.13 -11.04 -22.10
N SER A 328 -15.55 -10.62 -23.23
CA SER A 328 -16.04 -9.45 -23.99
C SER A 328 -17.43 -9.65 -24.60
N GLU A 329 -17.86 -10.89 -24.84
CA GLU A 329 -19.17 -11.20 -25.42
C GLU A 329 -20.33 -11.17 -24.40
N ARG A 330 -20.05 -11.34 -23.10
CA ARG A 330 -21.12 -11.35 -22.07
C ARG A 330 -21.57 -9.96 -21.64
N VAL A 331 -20.76 -8.92 -21.87
CA VAL A 331 -21.09 -7.54 -21.44
C VAL A 331 -21.86 -6.76 -22.52
N THR A 332 -21.98 -7.28 -23.75
CA THR A 332 -22.66 -6.59 -24.85
C THR A 332 -24.15 -6.92 -25.01
N ALA A 333 -24.73 -7.78 -24.16
CA ALA A 333 -26.11 -8.24 -24.29
C ALA A 333 -27.05 -7.76 -23.16
N VAL A 334 -26.98 -6.47 -22.79
CA VAL A 334 -28.13 -5.77 -22.17
C VAL A 334 -28.16 -4.35 -22.72
N SER A 335 -28.82 -4.18 -23.87
CA SER A 335 -29.20 -2.87 -24.38
C SER A 335 -30.64 -2.95 -24.91
N GLY A 336 -31.55 -2.27 -24.21
CA GLY A 336 -32.67 -1.54 -24.81
C GLY A 336 -33.99 -2.30 -25.06
N GLY A 337 -35.05 -1.85 -24.37
CA GLY A 337 -36.47 -2.20 -24.57
C GLY A 337 -37.03 -2.90 -23.33
N ASP A 338 -37.97 -2.35 -22.55
CA ASP A 338 -39.23 -1.78 -23.01
C ASP A 338 -39.70 -0.57 -22.19
N GLU A 339 -40.22 0.43 -22.90
CA GLU A 339 -41.11 1.46 -22.36
C GLU A 339 -42.43 0.82 -21.94
N VAL A 340 -42.83 1.03 -20.67
CA VAL A 340 -44.19 0.68 -20.23
C VAL A 340 -45.11 1.85 -20.57
N GLY A 341 -45.88 1.67 -21.64
CA GLY A 341 -46.99 2.53 -22.01
C GLY A 341 -48.10 2.49 -20.97
N VAL A 342 -48.54 3.69 -20.57
CA VAL A 342 -49.78 3.95 -19.85
C VAL A 342 -50.95 3.54 -20.75
N VAL A 343 -51.84 2.69 -20.25
CA VAL A 343 -53.15 2.43 -20.86
C VAL A 343 -54.19 2.96 -19.87
N ASP A 344 -54.77 4.10 -20.24
CA ASP A 344 -56.12 4.48 -19.84
C ASP A 344 -57.12 3.58 -20.58
N ASP A 345 -58.14 3.06 -19.90
CA ASP A 345 -59.52 3.01 -20.43
C ASP A 345 -60.52 2.52 -19.34
N GLU A 346 -61.59 3.31 -19.26
CA GLU A 346 -62.96 3.12 -18.69
C GLU A 346 -63.23 2.62 -17.27
#